data_AF-A0AAE6SUE7-F1
#
_entry.id   AF-A0AAE6SUE7-F1
#
_cell.length_a   1.000
_cell.length_b   1.000
_cell.length_c   1.000
_cell.angle_alpha   90.00
_cell.angle_beta   90.00
_cell.angle_gamma   90.00
#
_symmetry.space_group_name_H-M   'P 1'
#
loop_
_entity.id
_entity.type
_entity.pdbx_description
1 polymer ?
#
loop_
_entity_poly.entity_id
_entity_poly.type
_entity_poly.pdbx_seq_one_letter_code
_entity_poly.pdbx_strand_id
1 'polypeptide(L)'
;MNNKSENKALVTSDILGNALANLNEEQIKNISVKAAEEALNIQKREVDRDSLEIRSRKEAEDHVDTFNELNKDGKVAHEVITKSTTATGTRTITSRSGTATAKSACFVATSAFEDFDHPTVDELRFWRDDSLKKHKAGQWFITWYYKNGESLALWLDKRPNLKPYIRNTLSAFVAVVRTKK
;
A
#
# COMPACT_ATOMS: atom_id res chain seq x y z
N MET A 1 28.89 60.53 26.61
CA MET A 1 28.83 59.48 25.57
C MET A 1 27.99 58.33 26.09
N ASN A 2 26.98 57.95 25.30
CA ASN A 2 26.22 56.70 25.25
C ASN A 2 25.70 56.05 26.54
N ASN A 3 24.40 56.24 26.81
CA ASN A 3 23.57 55.23 27.49
C ASN A 3 22.14 55.25 26.93
N LYS A 4 21.97 54.87 25.64
CA LYS A 4 20.66 54.90 24.97
C LYS A 4 20.52 53.83 23.87
N SER A 5 20.91 52.58 24.13
CA SER A 5 20.71 51.50 23.15
C SER A 5 20.25 50.14 23.68
N GLU A 6 19.87 49.99 24.95
CA GLU A 6 19.48 48.66 25.48
C GLU A 6 17.97 48.39 25.50
N ASN A 7 17.10 49.38 25.27
CA ASN A 7 15.66 49.22 25.53
C ASN A 7 14.76 49.04 24.29
N LYS A 8 15.32 48.59 23.15
CA LYS A 8 14.54 48.40 21.91
C LYS A 8 14.49 46.96 21.41
N ALA A 9 15.27 46.04 22.00
CA ALA A 9 15.37 44.64 21.55
C ALA A 9 14.49 43.65 22.33
N LEU A 10 13.81 44.08 23.40
CA LEU A 10 13.12 43.17 24.34
C LEU A 10 11.59 43.03 24.12
N VAL A 11 10.99 43.72 23.14
CA VAL A 11 9.52 43.83 23.04
C VAL A 11 8.92 42.93 21.95
N THR A 12 9.74 42.36 21.06
CA THR A 12 9.25 41.62 19.88
C THR A 12 9.21 40.10 20.03
N SER A 13 9.80 39.51 21.07
CA SER A 13 9.87 38.05 21.20
C SER A 13 8.63 37.41 21.80
N ASP A 14 7.82 38.16 22.56
CA ASP A 14 6.61 37.66 23.21
C ASP A 14 5.39 38.51 22.86
N ILE A 15 5.04 38.47 21.57
CA ILE A 15 3.87 39.18 21.02
C ILE A 15 2.58 38.71 21.71
N LEU A 16 2.53 37.43 22.11
CA LEU A 16 1.37 36.84 22.78
C LEU A 16 1.24 37.34 24.23
N GLY A 17 2.33 37.34 24.99
CA GLY A 17 2.36 37.85 26.37
C GLY A 17 2.05 39.34 26.45
N ASN A 18 2.61 40.15 25.54
CA ASN A 18 2.32 41.58 25.45
C ASN A 18 0.87 41.88 25.02
N ALA A 19 0.28 41.06 24.15
CA ALA A 19 -1.13 41.18 23.77
C ALA A 19 -2.05 40.80 24.92
N LEU A 20 -1.72 39.74 25.70
CA LEU A 20 -2.50 39.35 26.87
C LEU A 20 -2.43 40.37 28.01
N ALA A 21 -1.26 40.98 28.23
CA ALA A 21 -1.02 41.95 29.30
C ALA A 21 -1.81 43.27 29.12
N ASN A 22 -2.23 43.60 27.90
CA ASN A 22 -3.01 44.79 27.59
C ASN A 22 -4.54 44.56 27.58
N LEU A 23 -5.01 43.36 27.94
CA LEU A 23 -6.44 43.04 28.01
C LEU A 23 -7.06 43.51 29.34
N ASN A 24 -8.33 43.91 29.30
CA ASN A 24 -9.09 44.20 30.51
C ASN A 24 -9.67 42.92 31.16
N GLU A 25 -10.19 43.00 32.39
CA GLU A 25 -10.70 41.83 33.14
C GLU A 25 -11.80 41.06 32.40
N GLU A 26 -12.69 41.76 31.69
CA GLU A 26 -13.78 41.14 30.93
C GLU A 26 -13.23 40.36 29.72
N GLN A 27 -12.27 40.92 29.00
CA GLN A 27 -11.59 40.27 27.88
C GLN A 27 -10.80 39.04 28.33
N ILE A 28 -10.11 39.12 29.47
CA ILE A 28 -9.38 37.99 30.06
C ILE A 28 -10.35 36.84 30.37
N LYS A 29 -11.49 37.14 31.00
CA LYS A 29 -12.52 36.14 31.30
C LYS A 29 -13.11 35.51 30.04
N ASN A 30 -13.39 36.29 29.00
CA ASN A 30 -13.91 35.77 27.74
C ASN A 30 -12.87 34.90 27.01
N ILE A 31 -11.60 35.29 27.02
CA ILE A 31 -10.51 34.50 26.42
C ILE A 31 -10.28 33.21 27.23
N SER A 32 -10.35 33.25 28.56
CA SER A 32 -10.21 32.04 29.37
C SER A 32 -11.33 31.02 29.11
N VAL A 33 -12.57 31.49 28.92
CA VAL A 33 -13.70 30.62 28.55
C VAL A 33 -13.47 30.02 27.16
N LYS A 34 -13.06 30.82 26.18
CA LYS A 34 -12.79 30.35 24.81
C LYS A 34 -11.59 29.39 24.75
N ALA A 35 -10.56 29.64 25.56
CA ALA A 35 -9.41 28.75 25.69
C ALA A 35 -9.80 27.40 26.30
N ALA A 36 -10.67 27.41 27.32
CA ALA A 36 -11.19 26.18 27.92
C ALA A 36 -12.04 25.37 26.92
N GLU A 37 -12.88 26.03 26.13
CA GLU A 37 -13.67 25.40 25.08
C GLU A 37 -12.78 24.79 23.98
N GLU A 38 -11.76 25.52 23.52
CA GLU A 38 -10.83 24.99 22.51
C GLU A 38 -9.95 23.86 23.06
N ALA A 39 -9.55 23.92 24.33
CA ALA A 39 -8.85 22.82 24.99
C ALA A 39 -9.71 21.53 25.03
N LEU A 40 -11.01 21.67 25.31
CA LEU A 40 -11.96 20.55 25.24
C LEU A 40 -12.10 20.01 23.81
N ASN A 41 -12.16 20.90 22.80
CA ASN A 41 -12.20 20.49 21.40
C ASN A 41 -10.94 19.73 20.97
N ILE A 42 -9.76 20.18 21.42
CA ILE A 42 -8.48 19.50 21.16
C ILE A 42 -8.49 18.10 21.77
N GLN A 43 -8.91 17.97 23.04
CA GLN A 43 -8.99 16.68 23.72
C GLN A 43 -9.98 15.72 23.04
N LYS A 44 -11.13 16.23 22.58
CA LYS A 44 -12.09 15.44 21.82
C LYS A 44 -11.47 14.90 20.52
N ARG A 45 -10.72 15.73 19.78
CA ARG A 45 -10.01 15.31 18.56
C ARG A 45 -8.93 14.27 18.85
N GLU A 46 -8.23 14.38 19.98
CA GLU A 46 -7.23 13.41 20.40
C GLU A 46 -7.86 12.04 20.69
N VAL A 47 -8.96 12.00 21.45
CA VAL A 47 -9.72 10.77 21.71
C VAL A 47 -10.27 10.17 20.41
N ASP A 48 -10.82 10.99 19.51
CA ASP A 48 -11.32 10.53 18.21
C ASP A 48 -10.18 9.93 17.39
N ARG A 49 -9.01 10.58 17.34
CA ARG A 49 -7.82 10.09 16.63
C ARG A 49 -7.35 8.75 17.20
N ASP A 50 -7.24 8.64 18.52
CA ASP A 50 -6.80 7.40 19.17
C ASP A 50 -7.81 6.28 18.93
N SER A 51 -9.11 6.57 18.94
CA SER A 51 -10.16 5.61 18.60
C SER A 51 -10.08 5.14 17.14
N LEU A 52 -9.72 6.04 16.21
CA LEU A 52 -9.51 5.73 14.80
C LEU A 52 -8.27 4.87 14.58
N GLU A 53 -7.18 5.12 15.31
CA GLU A 53 -5.99 4.29 15.27
C GLU A 53 -6.26 2.88 15.80
N ILE A 54 -6.97 2.77 16.92
CA ILE A 54 -7.39 1.47 17.49
C ILE A 54 -8.27 0.72 16.49
N ARG A 55 -9.25 1.40 15.88
CA ARG A 55 -10.12 0.79 14.86
C ARG A 55 -9.33 0.34 13.64
N SER A 56 -8.44 1.19 13.13
CA SER A 56 -7.60 0.87 11.96
C SER A 56 -6.69 -0.33 12.21
N ARG A 57 -6.16 -0.47 13.44
CA ARG A 57 -5.37 -1.64 13.84
C ARG A 57 -6.25 -2.89 13.86
N LYS A 58 -7.42 -2.81 14.50
CA LYS A 58 -8.36 -3.93 14.57
C LYS A 58 -8.82 -4.40 13.19
N GLU A 59 -9.12 -3.48 12.28
CA GLU A 59 -9.48 -3.83 10.89
C GLU A 59 -8.35 -4.56 10.15
N ALA A 60 -7.08 -4.23 10.46
CA ALA A 60 -5.92 -4.93 9.90
C ALA A 60 -5.72 -6.32 10.54
N GLU A 61 -5.97 -6.45 11.84
CA GLU A 61 -5.94 -7.74 12.55
C GLU A 61 -7.04 -8.67 12.02
N ASP A 62 -8.28 -8.18 11.95
CA ASP A 62 -9.43 -8.91 11.41
C ASP A 62 -9.19 -9.35 9.95
N HIS A 63 -8.50 -8.52 9.16
CA HIS A 63 -8.09 -8.87 7.79
C HIS A 63 -7.14 -10.07 7.76
N VAL A 64 -6.13 -10.08 8.64
CA VAL A 64 -5.15 -11.18 8.74
C VAL A 64 -5.83 -12.46 9.19
N ASP A 65 -6.71 -12.37 10.19
CA ASP A 65 -7.45 -13.51 10.71
C ASP A 65 -8.38 -14.11 9.65
N THR A 66 -9.15 -13.25 8.96
CA THR A 66 -10.01 -13.66 7.84
C THR A 66 -9.21 -14.34 6.74
N PHE A 67 -8.06 -13.76 6.37
CA PHE A 67 -7.20 -14.34 5.34
C PHE A 67 -6.67 -15.71 5.75
N ASN A 68 -6.16 -15.84 6.98
CA ASN A 68 -5.65 -17.10 7.50
C ASN A 68 -6.74 -18.17 7.59
N GLU A 69 -7.94 -17.81 8.00
CA GLU A 69 -9.09 -18.70 8.06
C GLU A 69 -9.46 -19.23 6.68
N LEU A 70 -9.57 -18.35 5.68
CA LEU A 70 -9.85 -18.73 4.30
C LEU A 70 -8.73 -19.59 3.69
N ASN A 71 -7.49 -19.42 4.15
CA ASN A 71 -6.34 -20.18 3.66
C ASN A 71 -6.18 -21.55 4.34
N LYS A 72 -6.88 -21.84 5.46
CA LYS A 72 -6.79 -23.14 6.16
C LYS A 72 -7.08 -24.33 5.25
N ASP A 73 -8.03 -24.19 4.33
CA ASP A 73 -8.42 -25.28 3.44
C ASP A 73 -7.49 -25.42 2.23
N GLY A 74 -6.67 -24.41 1.91
CA GLY A 74 -5.71 -24.39 0.79
C GLY A 74 -6.28 -24.61 -0.61
N LYS A 75 -7.57 -24.89 -0.74
CA LYS A 75 -8.24 -25.39 -1.95
C LYS A 75 -8.89 -24.29 -2.78
N VAL A 76 -9.14 -23.12 -2.21
CA VAL A 76 -9.91 -22.05 -2.86
C VAL A 76 -9.09 -20.78 -2.98
N ALA A 77 -8.90 -20.33 -4.23
CA ALA A 77 -8.33 -19.03 -4.53
C ALA A 77 -9.22 -17.93 -3.94
N HIS A 78 -8.67 -17.13 -3.03
CA HIS A 78 -9.37 -16.01 -2.43
C HIS A 78 -8.47 -14.76 -2.39
N GLU A 79 -9.14 -13.62 -2.48
CA GLU A 79 -8.58 -12.30 -2.31
C GLU A 79 -9.40 -11.60 -1.22
N VAL A 80 -8.72 -11.10 -0.20
CA VAL A 80 -9.33 -10.31 0.88
C VAL A 80 -8.88 -8.88 0.69
N ILE A 81 -9.82 -7.95 0.69
CA ILE A 81 -9.56 -6.51 0.53
C ILE A 81 -10.22 -5.79 1.70
N THR A 82 -9.42 -5.08 2.48
CA THR A 82 -9.91 -4.22 3.57
C THR A 82 -9.51 -2.78 3.27
N LYS A 83 -10.47 -1.86 3.36
CA LYS A 83 -10.23 -0.42 3.26
C LYS A 83 -10.39 0.19 4.64
N SER A 84 -9.33 0.74 5.21
CA SER A 84 -9.34 1.42 6.50
C SER A 84 -9.13 2.92 6.32
N THR A 85 -9.73 3.73 7.19
CA THR A 85 -9.50 5.18 7.24
C THR A 85 -8.57 5.50 8.41
N THR A 86 -7.36 5.95 8.10
CA THR A 86 -6.34 6.34 9.09
C THR A 86 -6.29 7.87 9.22
N ALA A 87 -5.64 8.37 10.28
CA ALA A 87 -5.45 9.79 10.50
C ALA A 87 -4.72 10.51 9.34
N THR A 88 -3.94 9.78 8.54
CA THR A 88 -3.20 10.31 7.38
C THR A 88 -3.88 10.06 6.03
N GLY A 89 -5.04 9.39 6.01
CA GLY A 89 -5.80 9.10 4.78
C GLY A 89 -6.33 7.67 4.71
N THR A 90 -6.86 7.29 3.55
CA THR A 90 -7.38 5.93 3.31
C THR A 90 -6.26 4.96 2.99
N ARG A 91 -6.21 3.83 3.69
CA ARG A 91 -5.30 2.71 3.41
C ARG A 91 -6.10 1.53 2.88
N THR A 92 -5.60 0.88 1.84
CA THR A 92 -6.16 -0.38 1.34
C THR A 92 -5.16 -1.49 1.61
N ILE A 93 -5.62 -2.56 2.26
CA ILE A 93 -4.86 -3.78 2.53
C ILE A 93 -5.44 -4.88 1.64
N THR A 94 -4.59 -5.52 0.85
CA THR A 94 -4.98 -6.59 -0.06
C THR A 94 -4.11 -7.82 0.18
N SER A 95 -4.74 -8.95 0.50
CA SER A 95 -4.07 -10.25 0.66
C SER A 95 -4.64 -11.25 -0.32
N ARG A 96 -3.76 -12.00 -1.01
CA ARG A 96 -4.13 -12.99 -2.03
C ARG A 96 -3.49 -14.34 -1.71
N SER A 97 -4.31 -15.39 -1.72
CA SER A 97 -3.84 -16.78 -1.54
C SER A 97 -3.23 -17.33 -2.85
N GLY A 98 -2.36 -18.34 -2.76
CA GLY A 98 -1.47 -18.81 -3.83
C GLY A 98 -2.12 -19.08 -5.18
N THR A 99 -3.40 -19.47 -5.23
CA THR A 99 -4.15 -19.63 -6.50
C THR A 99 -4.83 -18.34 -7.01
N ALA A 100 -5.03 -17.32 -6.17
CA ALA A 100 -5.41 -15.96 -6.58
C ALA A 100 -4.18 -15.13 -7.02
N THR A 101 -3.04 -15.32 -6.35
CA THR A 101 -1.73 -14.84 -6.84
C THR A 101 -1.35 -15.56 -8.12
N ALA A 102 -1.62 -16.87 -8.20
CA ALA A 102 -1.52 -17.61 -9.45
C ALA A 102 -2.30 -16.89 -10.54
N LYS A 103 -3.60 -16.57 -10.34
CA LYS A 103 -4.54 -16.01 -11.36
C LYS A 103 -3.97 -14.84 -12.17
N SER A 104 -2.95 -14.17 -11.65
CA SER A 104 -2.18 -13.13 -12.35
C SER A 104 -0.71 -13.48 -12.63
N ALA A 105 -0.07 -14.39 -11.88
CA ALA A 105 1.35 -14.73 -12.01
C ALA A 105 1.69 -15.61 -13.23
N CYS A 106 2.70 -15.19 -14.00
CA CYS A 106 3.40 -16.05 -14.93
C CYS A 106 4.50 -16.83 -14.17
N PHE A 107 4.11 -17.89 -13.45
CA PHE A 107 4.98 -18.71 -12.59
C PHE A 107 6.38 -19.02 -13.13
N VAL A 108 6.47 -19.54 -14.36
CA VAL A 108 7.76 -19.89 -14.98
C VAL A 108 8.60 -18.66 -15.27
N ALA A 109 7.97 -17.55 -15.69
CA ALA A 109 8.67 -16.30 -15.94
C ALA A 109 9.16 -15.67 -14.63
N THR A 110 8.33 -15.62 -13.58
CA THR A 110 8.73 -15.13 -12.26
C THR A 110 9.89 -15.95 -11.69
N SER A 111 9.85 -17.28 -11.77
CA SER A 111 10.96 -18.15 -11.31
C SER A 111 12.22 -17.97 -12.16
N ALA A 112 12.06 -17.77 -13.47
CA ALA A 112 13.19 -17.50 -14.35
C ALA A 112 13.85 -16.16 -14.04
N PHE A 113 13.11 -15.06 -13.98
CA PHE A 113 13.64 -13.71 -13.74
C PHE A 113 13.98 -13.43 -12.27
N GLU A 114 13.48 -14.24 -11.34
CA GLU A 114 13.65 -14.07 -9.88
C GLU A 114 13.11 -12.71 -9.38
N ASP A 115 12.25 -12.09 -10.17
CA ASP A 115 11.63 -10.79 -9.94
C ASP A 115 10.18 -10.84 -10.44
N PHE A 116 9.25 -10.46 -9.56
CA PHE A 116 7.82 -10.47 -9.84
C PHE A 116 7.36 -9.26 -10.69
N ASP A 117 8.09 -8.14 -10.58
CA ASP A 117 7.78 -6.86 -11.22
C ASP A 117 8.69 -6.59 -12.43
N HIS A 118 9.34 -7.64 -12.95
CA HIS A 118 10.20 -7.52 -14.11
C HIS A 118 9.37 -7.13 -15.36
N PRO A 119 9.77 -6.11 -16.16
CA PRO A 119 8.99 -5.60 -17.29
C PRO A 119 8.57 -6.68 -18.30
N THR A 120 9.44 -7.67 -18.55
CA THR A 120 9.14 -8.81 -19.42
C THR A 120 7.99 -9.67 -18.89
N VAL A 121 7.85 -9.81 -17.58
CA VAL A 121 6.75 -10.58 -16.96
C VAL A 121 5.43 -9.82 -17.13
N ASP A 122 5.44 -8.50 -16.98
CA ASP A 122 4.25 -7.66 -17.20
C ASP A 122 3.79 -7.66 -18.66
N GLU A 123 4.71 -7.59 -19.61
CA GLU A 123 4.39 -7.68 -21.04
C GLU A 123 3.77 -9.05 -21.39
N LEU A 124 4.26 -10.15 -20.79
CA LEU A 124 3.67 -11.49 -20.95
C LEU A 124 2.26 -11.58 -20.33
N ARG A 125 2.05 -10.99 -19.14
CA ARG A 125 0.74 -10.91 -18.50
C ARG A 125 -0.25 -10.15 -19.39
N PHE A 126 0.17 -9.02 -19.96
CA PHE A 126 -0.63 -8.24 -20.89
C PHE A 126 -1.00 -9.03 -22.15
N TRP A 127 -0.02 -9.72 -22.77
CA TRP A 127 -0.29 -10.55 -23.95
C TRP A 127 -1.23 -11.72 -23.65
N ARG A 128 -1.10 -12.36 -22.48
CA ARG A 128 -2.02 -13.40 -22.03
C ARG A 128 -3.46 -12.87 -22.00
N ASP A 129 -3.64 -11.72 -21.37
CA ASP A 129 -4.99 -11.17 -21.14
C ASP A 129 -5.59 -10.56 -22.40
N ASP A 130 -4.79 -9.91 -23.24
CA ASP A 130 -5.25 -9.26 -24.46
C ASP A 130 -5.35 -10.20 -25.66
N SER A 131 -4.42 -11.14 -25.85
CA SER A 131 -4.40 -12.02 -27.04
C SER A 131 -4.92 -13.43 -26.75
N LEU A 132 -4.47 -14.07 -25.68
CA LEU A 132 -4.80 -15.48 -25.41
C LEU A 132 -6.23 -15.65 -24.90
N LYS A 133 -6.68 -14.76 -24.01
CA LYS A 133 -8.03 -14.84 -23.45
C LYS A 133 -9.13 -14.66 -24.51
N LYS A 134 -8.85 -13.97 -25.62
CA LYS A 134 -9.81 -13.76 -26.73
C LYS A 134 -10.10 -15.04 -27.53
N HIS A 135 -9.27 -16.07 -27.43
CA HIS A 135 -9.40 -17.31 -28.23
C HIS A 135 -9.63 -18.53 -27.35
N LYS A 136 -10.50 -19.47 -27.78
CA LYS A 136 -10.77 -20.72 -27.03
C LYS A 136 -9.50 -21.55 -26.76
N ALA A 137 -8.60 -21.63 -27.74
CA ALA A 137 -7.31 -22.32 -27.59
C ALA A 137 -6.41 -21.62 -26.55
N GLY A 138 -6.42 -20.30 -26.49
CA GLY A 138 -5.66 -19.54 -25.51
C GLY A 138 -6.22 -19.69 -24.09
N GLN A 139 -7.55 -19.72 -23.93
CA GLN A 139 -8.19 -20.02 -22.64
C GLN A 139 -7.85 -21.42 -22.12
N TRP A 140 -7.80 -22.41 -23.02
CA TRP A 140 -7.36 -23.77 -22.67
C TRP A 140 -5.89 -23.78 -22.26
N PHE A 141 -5.01 -23.11 -23.01
CA PHE A 141 -3.60 -22.98 -22.67
C PHE A 141 -3.39 -22.32 -21.31
N ILE A 142 -4.11 -21.22 -21.03
CA ILE A 142 -4.10 -20.57 -19.72
C ILE A 142 -4.48 -21.59 -18.65
N THR A 143 -5.61 -22.28 -18.79
CA THR A 143 -6.06 -23.26 -17.79
C THR A 143 -5.02 -24.36 -17.54
N TRP A 144 -4.42 -24.91 -18.60
CA TRP A 144 -3.36 -25.91 -18.48
C TRP A 144 -2.09 -25.33 -17.83
N TYR A 145 -1.66 -24.14 -18.24
CA TYR A 145 -0.48 -23.45 -17.71
C TYR A 145 -0.66 -23.14 -16.22
N TYR A 146 -1.86 -22.78 -15.80
CA TYR A 146 -2.19 -22.51 -14.41
C TYR A 146 -2.21 -23.76 -13.54
N LYS A 147 -2.62 -24.89 -14.12
CA LYS A 147 -2.63 -26.19 -13.44
C LYS A 147 -1.22 -26.77 -13.26
N ASN A 148 -0.32 -26.56 -14.23
CA ASN A 148 1.00 -27.19 -14.25
C ASN A 148 2.16 -26.22 -13.99
N GLY A 149 1.92 -24.91 -14.09
CA GLY A 149 2.94 -23.87 -14.09
C GLY A 149 3.68 -23.74 -12.76
N GLU A 150 3.00 -23.97 -11.63
CA GLU A 150 3.63 -24.00 -10.32
C GLU A 150 4.64 -25.15 -10.21
N SER A 151 4.27 -26.36 -10.66
CA SER A 151 5.17 -27.51 -10.68
C SER A 151 6.38 -27.29 -11.61
N LEU A 152 6.16 -26.65 -12.76
CA LEU A 152 7.22 -26.29 -13.70
C LEU A 152 8.17 -25.23 -13.12
N ALA A 153 7.66 -24.23 -12.39
CA ALA A 153 8.46 -23.22 -11.72
C ALA A 153 9.33 -23.85 -10.62
N LEU A 154 8.74 -24.70 -9.77
CA LEU A 154 9.49 -25.44 -8.74
C LEU A 154 10.57 -26.35 -9.34
N TRP A 155 10.29 -26.96 -10.51
CA TRP A 155 11.28 -27.75 -11.23
C TRP A 155 12.42 -26.89 -11.80
N LEU A 156 12.09 -25.69 -12.30
CA LEU A 156 13.07 -24.71 -12.81
C LEU A 156 13.95 -24.15 -11.69
N ASP A 157 13.39 -23.89 -10.51
CA ASP A 157 14.15 -23.41 -9.34
C ASP A 157 15.19 -24.42 -8.86
N LYS A 158 14.92 -25.72 -9.02
CA LYS A 158 15.91 -26.78 -8.73
C LYS A 158 17.05 -26.82 -9.75
N ARG A 159 16.97 -26.08 -10.86
CA ARG A 159 17.94 -26.11 -11.97
C ARG A 159 18.33 -24.68 -12.41
N PRO A 160 19.14 -23.96 -11.61
CA PRO A 160 19.51 -22.57 -11.90
C PRO A 160 20.18 -22.39 -13.27
N ASN A 161 20.88 -23.41 -13.78
CA ASN A 161 21.54 -23.38 -15.09
C ASN A 161 20.57 -23.24 -16.28
N LEU A 162 19.28 -23.58 -16.09
CA LEU A 162 18.26 -23.41 -17.15
C LEU A 162 17.62 -22.02 -17.14
N LYS A 163 17.68 -21.29 -16.02
CA LYS A 163 17.11 -19.94 -15.91
C LYS A 163 17.60 -18.97 -16.99
N PRO A 164 18.90 -18.86 -17.33
CA PRO A 164 19.35 -17.94 -18.39
C PRO A 164 18.79 -18.30 -19.78
N TYR A 165 18.63 -19.59 -20.08
CA TYR A 165 18.01 -20.01 -21.34
C TYR A 165 16.54 -19.60 -21.40
N ILE A 166 15.79 -19.80 -20.31
CA ILE A 166 14.38 -19.39 -20.21
C ILE A 166 14.25 -17.86 -20.24
N ARG A 167 15.14 -17.11 -19.58
CA ARG A 167 15.17 -15.63 -19.67
C ARG A 167 15.32 -15.20 -21.12
N ASN A 168 16.29 -15.73 -21.85
CA ASN A 168 16.55 -15.36 -23.24
C ASN A 168 15.37 -15.71 -24.17
N THR A 169 14.77 -16.90 -24.02
CA THR A 169 13.63 -17.29 -24.86
C THR A 169 12.40 -16.44 -24.57
N LEU A 170 12.11 -16.16 -23.30
CA LEU A 170 11.00 -15.28 -22.91
C LEU A 170 11.22 -13.84 -23.38
N SER A 171 12.43 -13.29 -23.23
CA SER A 171 12.76 -11.94 -23.70
C SER A 171 12.66 -11.83 -25.22
N ALA A 172 13.14 -12.82 -25.98
CA ALA A 172 13.01 -12.85 -27.43
C ALA A 172 11.54 -12.94 -27.86
N PHE A 173 10.75 -13.78 -27.18
CA PHE A 173 9.32 -13.91 -27.44
C PHE A 173 8.58 -12.59 -27.19
N VAL A 174 8.87 -11.93 -26.08
CA VAL A 174 8.29 -10.63 -25.74
C VAL A 174 8.67 -9.57 -26.77
N ALA A 175 9.92 -9.53 -27.23
CA ALA A 175 10.34 -8.63 -28.29
C ALA A 175 9.51 -8.84 -29.58
N VAL A 176 9.26 -10.09 -29.97
CA VAL A 176 8.42 -10.41 -31.14
C VAL A 176 6.96 -10.00 -30.91
N VAL A 177 6.39 -10.28 -29.74
CA VAL A 177 5.03 -9.89 -29.39
C VAL A 177 4.87 -8.37 -29.40
N ARG A 178 5.86 -7.63 -28.88
CA ARG A 178 5.89 -6.17 -28.89
C ARG A 178 5.92 -5.60 -30.30
N THR A 179 6.61 -6.24 -31.25
CA THR A 179 6.63 -5.81 -32.66
C THR A 179 5.34 -6.11 -33.43
N LYS A 180 4.47 -6.98 -32.92
CA LYS A 180 3.17 -7.32 -33.53
C LYS A 180 2.00 -6.50 -32.98
N LYS A 181 2.29 -5.53 -32.11
CA LYS A 181 1.34 -4.56 -31.56
C LYS A 181 1.28 -3.33 -32.47
#